data_AF-A0A973E4R6-F1
#
_entry.id   AF-A0A973E4R6-F1
#
_cell.length_a   1.000
_cell.length_b   1.000
_cell.length_c   1.000
_cell.angle_alpha   90.00
_cell.angle_beta   90.00
_cell.angle_gamma   90.00
#
_symmetry.space_group_name_H-M   'P 1'
#
loop_
_entity.id
_entity.type
_entity.pdbx_description
1 polymer ?
#
loop_
_entity_poly.entity_id
_entity_poly.type
_entity_poly.pdbx_seq_one_letter_code
_entity_poly.pdbx_strand_id
1 'polypeptide(L)'
;MRRSSPDGPPLPENGDSTLRRHTTALQRFYYASHQIAIAYDVHICEAGVPDVETSYGACPRHEGERLAAYHPSFHVPGKNHTVVITDCRFGEENLAKAWMADRIRQLILSRRCQRLPPARYRRRC
;
A
#
# COMPACT_ATOMS: atom_id res chain seq x y z
N MET A 1 -16.51 17.28 73.14
CA MET A 1 -16.64 16.32 72.02
C MET A 1 -16.23 17.08 70.75
N ARG A 2 -14.99 16.97 70.24
CA ARG A 2 -14.54 16.06 69.15
C ARG A 2 -15.51 16.09 67.95
N ARG A 3 -15.19 16.47 66.70
CA ARG A 3 -13.92 16.70 65.97
C ARG A 3 -14.13 17.74 64.85
N SER A 4 -13.04 18.45 64.57
CA SER A 4 -12.77 19.28 63.39
C SER A 4 -12.83 18.47 62.08
N SER A 5 -13.34 19.06 61.00
CA SER A 5 -13.09 18.59 59.63
C SER A 5 -11.90 19.35 59.05
N PRO A 6 -10.79 18.67 58.73
CA PRO A 6 -9.87 19.09 57.69
C PRO A 6 -10.07 18.18 56.45
N ASP A 7 -9.91 18.74 55.26
CA ASP A 7 -8.94 18.25 54.27
C ASP A 7 -9.24 18.85 52.88
N GLY A 8 -8.20 19.45 52.31
CA GLY A 8 -8.14 19.89 50.92
C GLY A 8 -8.07 18.71 49.94
N PRO A 9 -7.84 19.00 48.65
CA PRO A 9 -8.28 18.19 47.53
C PRO A 9 -7.36 16.99 47.26
N PRO A 10 -7.87 15.94 46.60
CA PRO A 10 -7.04 15.06 45.78
C PRO A 10 -7.32 15.29 44.27
N LEU A 11 -6.35 15.86 43.56
CA LEU A 11 -5.88 15.27 42.30
C LEU A 11 -4.80 14.25 42.70
N PRO A 12 -4.65 13.08 42.07
CA PRO A 12 -4.31 13.02 40.66
C PRO A 12 -4.78 11.76 39.89
N GLU A 13 -4.40 11.71 38.61
CA GLU A 13 -4.17 10.49 37.82
C GLU A 13 -5.34 9.52 37.63
N ASN A 14 -6.18 9.82 36.64
CA ASN A 14 -6.50 8.76 35.69
C ASN A 14 -5.82 9.09 34.38
N GLY A 15 -4.65 8.46 34.21
CA GLY A 15 -4.03 8.25 32.93
C GLY A 15 -4.91 7.35 32.08
N ASP A 16 -6.00 7.87 31.56
CA ASP A 16 -6.41 7.45 30.23
C ASP A 16 -5.55 8.24 29.27
N SER A 17 -4.38 7.65 28.99
CA SER A 17 -3.77 7.78 27.68
C SER A 17 -4.91 7.57 26.70
N THR A 18 -5.46 8.69 26.22
CA THR A 18 -6.10 8.76 24.93
C THR A 18 -4.99 8.42 23.97
N LEU A 19 -4.74 7.11 23.84
CA LEU A 19 -4.16 6.47 22.70
C LEU A 19 -5.18 6.81 21.62
N ARG A 20 -5.08 8.05 21.12
CA ARG A 20 -5.67 8.49 19.89
C ARG A 20 -5.08 7.50 18.92
N ARG A 21 -5.82 6.42 18.69
CA ARG A 21 -5.68 5.59 17.52
C ARG A 21 -5.89 6.62 16.42
N HIS A 22 -4.80 7.21 15.96
CA HIS A 22 -4.77 7.92 14.72
C HIS A 22 -5.06 6.84 13.71
N THR A 23 -6.34 6.55 13.51
CA THR A 23 -6.81 5.77 12.38
C THR A 23 -6.52 6.65 11.20
N THR A 24 -5.27 6.60 10.73
CA THR A 24 -4.88 7.26 9.49
C THR A 24 -5.88 6.78 8.46
N ALA A 25 -6.63 7.69 7.86
CA ALA A 25 -7.61 7.32 6.85
C ALA A 25 -6.89 6.59 5.71
N LEU A 26 -7.50 5.54 5.18
CA LEU A 26 -6.98 4.83 4.00
C LEU A 26 -6.83 5.83 2.85
N GLN A 27 -5.60 6.04 2.37
CA GLN A 27 -5.35 6.95 1.25
C GLN A 27 -5.34 6.21 -0.07
N ARG A 28 -6.11 6.70 -1.04
CA ARG A 28 -6.18 6.14 -2.40
C ARG A 28 -5.42 6.99 -3.39
N PHE A 29 -4.60 6.34 -4.21
CA PHE A 29 -3.83 6.95 -5.28
C PHE A 29 -4.17 6.29 -6.61
N TYR A 30 -4.12 7.07 -7.68
CA TYR A 30 -4.54 6.65 -9.00
C TYR A 30 -3.42 6.85 -10.00
N TYR A 31 -3.14 5.81 -10.77
CA TYR A 31 -2.08 5.81 -11.78
C TYR A 31 -2.59 5.16 -13.07
N ALA A 32 -1.99 5.54 -14.20
CA ALA A 32 -2.10 4.78 -15.43
C ALA A 32 -1.12 3.58 -15.41
N SER A 33 -1.39 2.56 -16.21
CA SER A 33 -0.61 1.33 -16.31
C SER A 33 0.86 1.55 -16.68
N HIS A 34 1.15 2.54 -17.52
CA HIS A 34 2.51 2.92 -17.89
C HIS A 34 3.29 3.57 -16.73
N GLN A 35 2.60 4.05 -15.68
CA GLN A 35 3.20 4.67 -14.49
C GLN A 35 3.42 3.66 -13.36
N ILE A 36 3.20 2.36 -13.58
CA ILE A 36 3.35 1.34 -12.53
C ILE A 36 4.75 1.34 -11.90
N ALA A 37 5.79 1.64 -12.66
CA ALA A 37 7.14 1.78 -12.12
C ALA A 37 7.24 2.90 -11.05
N ILE A 38 6.61 4.04 -11.31
CA ILE A 38 6.54 5.17 -10.38
C ILE A 38 5.73 4.77 -9.14
N ALA A 39 4.56 4.16 -9.34
CA ALA A 39 3.73 3.73 -8.23
C ALA A 39 4.44 2.70 -7.32
N TYR A 40 5.20 1.79 -7.91
CA TYR A 40 6.03 0.83 -7.19
C TYR A 40 7.11 1.53 -6.35
N ASP A 41 7.85 2.46 -6.94
CA ASP A 41 8.93 3.17 -6.24
C ASP A 41 8.42 4.05 -5.10
N VAL A 42 7.32 4.76 -5.33
CA VAL A 42 6.75 5.71 -4.35
C VAL A 42 6.05 4.97 -3.21
N HIS A 43 5.22 3.97 -3.53
CA HIS A 43 4.34 3.36 -2.55
C HIS A 43 4.89 2.06 -1.98
N ILE A 44 5.44 1.17 -2.80
CA ILE A 44 5.90 -0.15 -2.33
C ILE A 44 7.32 -0.07 -1.77
N CYS A 45 8.22 0.68 -2.41
CA CYS A 45 9.59 0.76 -1.94
C CYS A 45 9.77 1.78 -0.80
N GLU A 46 10.69 1.46 0.10
CA GLU A 46 11.28 2.36 1.08
C GLU A 46 12.79 2.10 1.12
N ALA A 47 13.60 3.15 0.92
CA ALA A 47 15.05 3.03 0.78
C ALA A 47 15.52 1.95 -0.24
N GLY A 48 14.73 1.71 -1.29
CA GLY A 48 15.01 0.69 -2.31
C GLY A 48 14.65 -0.75 -1.92
N VAL A 49 14.05 -0.97 -0.74
CA VAL A 49 13.54 -2.26 -0.27
C VAL A 49 12.01 -2.26 -0.45
N PRO A 50 11.42 -3.25 -1.16
CA PRO A 50 9.97 -3.34 -1.30
C PRO A 50 9.30 -3.87 -0.03
N ASP A 51 8.16 -3.28 0.35
CA ASP A 51 7.29 -3.76 1.43
C ASP A 51 6.69 -5.13 1.06
N VAL A 52 7.09 -6.16 1.82
CA VAL A 52 6.70 -7.57 1.61
C VAL A 52 5.24 -7.87 1.98
N GLU A 53 4.63 -7.01 2.81
CA GLU A 53 3.23 -7.12 3.22
C GLU A 53 2.30 -6.48 2.18
N THR A 54 2.85 -5.94 1.09
CA THR A 54 2.05 -5.42 -0.02
C THR A 54 1.14 -6.51 -0.58
N SER A 55 -0.16 -6.25 -0.55
CA SER A 55 -1.18 -7.18 -1.05
C SER A 55 -1.74 -6.71 -2.40
N TYR A 56 -1.85 -7.63 -3.36
CA TYR A 56 -2.47 -7.37 -4.66
C TYR A 56 -3.98 -7.59 -4.57
N GLY A 57 -4.73 -6.65 -5.13
CA GLY A 57 -6.17 -6.59 -5.02
C GLY A 57 -6.83 -6.15 -6.32
N ALA A 58 -8.13 -5.96 -6.22
CA ALA A 58 -8.94 -5.40 -7.28
C ALA A 58 -9.91 -4.38 -6.67
N CYS A 59 -9.96 -3.19 -7.25
CA CYS A 59 -10.89 -2.14 -6.85
C CYS A 59 -12.15 -2.22 -7.74
N PRO A 60 -13.33 -2.49 -7.17
CA PRO A 60 -14.57 -2.58 -7.96
C PRO A 60 -14.96 -1.20 -8.49
N ARG A 61 -15.30 -1.14 -9.77
CA ARG A 61 -15.88 0.03 -10.43
C ARG A 61 -17.36 -0.21 -10.65
N HIS A 62 -18.18 0.67 -10.10
CA HIS A 62 -19.63 0.66 -10.27
C HIS A 62 -20.06 1.68 -11.32
N GLU A 63 -21.08 1.33 -12.10
CA GLU A 63 -21.85 2.25 -12.93
C GLU A 63 -23.29 2.25 -12.40
N GLY A 64 -23.64 3.32 -11.66
CA GLY A 64 -24.82 3.30 -10.82
C GLY A 64 -24.69 2.22 -9.74
N GLU A 65 -25.70 1.37 -9.61
CA GLU A 65 -25.73 0.27 -8.63
C GLU A 65 -25.11 -1.03 -9.15
N ARG A 66 -24.71 -1.08 -10.42
CA ARG A 66 -24.18 -2.30 -11.04
C ARG A 66 -22.66 -2.30 -11.00
N LEU A 67 -22.09 -3.41 -10.56
CA LEU A 67 -20.66 -3.68 -10.75
C LEU A 67 -20.38 -3.79 -12.25
N ALA A 68 -19.54 -2.89 -12.76
CA ALA A 68 -19.22 -2.79 -14.17
C ALA A 68 -17.89 -3.48 -14.52
N ALA A 69 -16.88 -3.33 -13.67
CA ALA A 69 -15.55 -3.90 -13.87
C ALA A 69 -14.72 -3.90 -12.58
N TYR A 70 -13.55 -4.50 -12.66
CA TYR A 70 -12.50 -4.44 -11.65
C TYR A 70 -11.27 -3.71 -12.18
N HIS A 71 -10.79 -2.73 -11.42
CA HIS A 71 -9.47 -2.11 -11.63
C HIS A 71 -8.40 -2.87 -10.84
N PRO A 72 -7.24 -3.17 -11.44
CA PRO A 72 -6.10 -3.69 -10.70
C PRO A 72 -5.67 -2.73 -9.60
N SER A 73 -5.36 -3.25 -8.42
CA SER A 73 -4.91 -2.43 -7.30
C SER A 73 -3.90 -3.14 -6.41
N PHE A 74 -3.19 -2.40 -5.58
CA PHE A 74 -2.41 -2.97 -4.47
C PHE A 74 -2.58 -2.13 -3.21
N HIS A 75 -2.46 -2.76 -2.05
CA HIS A 75 -2.48 -2.11 -0.75
C HIS A 75 -1.14 -2.32 -0.05
N VAL A 76 -0.59 -1.24 0.49
CA VAL A 76 0.66 -1.22 1.26
C VAL A 76 0.29 -0.96 2.72
N PRO A 77 0.24 -2.00 3.58
CA PRO A 77 -0.20 -1.86 4.96
C PRO A 77 0.65 -0.89 5.76
N GLY A 78 1.98 -0.93 5.60
CA GLY A 78 2.91 -0.07 6.34
C GLY A 78 2.69 1.42 6.14
N LYS A 79 2.10 1.81 5.00
CA LYS A 79 1.77 3.21 4.66
C LYS A 79 0.27 3.51 4.68
N ASN A 80 -0.56 2.48 4.88
CA ASN A 80 -2.01 2.55 4.70
C ASN A 80 -2.44 3.18 3.36
N HIS A 81 -1.71 2.84 2.30
CA HIS A 81 -1.94 3.34 0.94
C HIS A 81 -2.62 2.27 0.10
N THR A 82 -3.57 2.66 -0.74
CA THR A 82 -4.11 1.82 -1.81
C THR A 82 -3.86 2.51 -3.15
N VAL A 83 -3.24 1.80 -4.07
CA VAL A 83 -2.99 2.28 -5.43
C VAL A 83 -3.93 1.55 -6.39
N VAL A 84 -4.57 2.30 -7.29
CA VAL A 84 -5.50 1.79 -8.31
C VAL A 84 -5.02 2.17 -9.71
N ILE A 85 -5.04 1.20 -10.63
CA ILE A 85 -4.70 1.40 -12.04
C ILE A 85 -5.97 1.63 -12.85
N THR A 86 -6.12 2.83 -13.41
CA THR A 86 -7.42 3.33 -13.90
C THR A 86 -7.69 3.06 -15.37
N ASP A 87 -6.66 2.83 -16.18
CA ASP A 87 -6.73 2.57 -17.63
C ASP A 87 -6.84 1.06 -17.97
N CYS A 88 -6.70 0.17 -16.99
CA CYS A 88 -6.91 -1.26 -17.14
C CYS A 88 -8.19 -1.71 -16.40
N ARG A 89 -8.99 -2.56 -17.04
CA ARG A 89 -10.28 -3.04 -16.53
C ARG A 89 -10.47 -4.51 -16.85
N PHE A 90 -11.04 -5.25 -15.91
CA PHE A 90 -11.29 -6.68 -16.05
C PHE A 90 -12.73 -7.01 -15.63
N GLY A 91 -13.34 -7.99 -16.30
CA GLY A 91 -14.66 -8.49 -15.91
C GLY A 91 -14.64 -9.34 -14.62
N GLU A 92 -13.48 -9.90 -14.29
CA GLU A 92 -13.30 -10.76 -13.12
C GLU A 92 -12.27 -10.19 -12.14
N GLU A 93 -12.58 -10.31 -10.85
CA GLU A 93 -11.71 -9.85 -9.76
C GLU A 93 -10.33 -10.53 -9.79
N ASN A 94 -10.31 -11.84 -10.01
CA ASN A 94 -9.09 -12.64 -10.01
C ASN A 94 -8.17 -12.26 -11.18
N LEU A 95 -8.72 -11.89 -12.34
CA LEU A 95 -7.92 -11.43 -13.47
C LEU A 95 -7.28 -10.07 -13.19
N ALA A 96 -7.99 -9.13 -12.56
CA ALA A 96 -7.41 -7.86 -12.14
C ALA A 96 -6.26 -8.04 -11.12
N LYS A 97 -6.44 -8.93 -10.15
CA LYS A 97 -5.40 -9.28 -9.16
C LYS A 97 -4.17 -9.91 -9.83
N ALA A 98 -4.39 -10.92 -10.67
CA ALA A 98 -3.32 -11.63 -11.36
C ALA A 98 -2.52 -10.69 -12.28
N TRP A 99 -3.22 -9.80 -13.00
CA TRP A 99 -2.58 -8.78 -13.83
C TRP A 99 -1.68 -7.85 -13.01
N MET A 100 -2.14 -7.38 -11.85
CA MET A 100 -1.32 -6.52 -10.99
C MET A 100 -0.05 -7.26 -10.52
N ALA A 101 -0.22 -8.50 -10.02
CA ALA A 101 0.89 -9.30 -9.53
C ALA A 101 1.93 -9.57 -10.64
N ASP A 102 1.48 -9.95 -11.84
CA ASP A 102 2.36 -10.20 -12.97
C ASP A 102 3.09 -8.92 -13.40
N ARG A 103 2.39 -7.77 -13.40
CA ARG A 103 3.00 -6.51 -13.83
C ARG A 103 4.11 -6.04 -12.88
N ILE A 104 3.90 -6.17 -11.57
CA ILE A 104 4.95 -5.91 -10.58
C ILE A 104 6.10 -6.92 -10.70
N ARG A 105 5.79 -8.21 -10.93
CA ARG A 105 6.82 -9.24 -11.15
C ARG A 105 7.69 -8.91 -12.36
N GLN A 106 7.10 -8.57 -13.50
CA GLN A 106 7.81 -8.16 -14.71
C GLN A 106 8.69 -6.93 -14.46
N LEU A 107 8.20 -5.94 -13.72
CA LEU A 107 8.98 -4.76 -13.33
C LEU A 107 10.21 -5.16 -12.52
N ILE A 108 10.05 -6.00 -11.50
CA ILE A 108 11.17 -6.46 -10.66
C ILE A 108 12.19 -7.24 -11.49
N LEU A 109 11.74 -8.15 -12.36
CA LEU A 109 12.62 -8.94 -13.23
C LEU A 109 13.40 -8.05 -14.20
N SER A 110 12.74 -7.09 -14.86
CA SER A 110 13.40 -6.17 -15.80
C SER A 110 14.51 -5.35 -15.13
N ARG A 111 14.27 -4.86 -13.90
CA ARG A 111 15.27 -4.13 -13.11
C ARG A 111 16.44 -4.99 -12.68
N ARG A 112 16.21 -6.27 -12.35
CA ARG A 112 17.28 -7.23 -12.05
C ARG A 112 18.16 -7.48 -13.27
N CYS A 113 17.57 -7.65 -14.45
CA CYS A 113 18.32 -7.82 -15.69
C CYS A 113 19.16 -6.59 -16.05
N GLN A 114 18.66 -5.37 -15.82
CA GLN A 114 19.40 -4.13 -16.06
C GLN A 114 20.59 -3.92 -15.11
N ARG A 115 20.53 -4.47 -13.88
CA ARG A 115 21.62 -4.39 -12.90
C ARG A 115 22.75 -5.38 -13.17
N LEU A 116 22.53 -6.40 -14.00
CA LEU A 116 23.60 -7.29 -14.41
C LEU A 116 24.49 -6.56 -15.42
N PRO A 117 25.83 -6.55 -15.24
CA PRO A 117 26.71 -5.99 -16.26
C PRO A 117 26.44 -6.70 -17.58
N PRO A 118 26.47 -5.98 -18.73
CA PRO A 118 26.28 -6.61 -20.03
C PRO A 118 27.25 -7.78 -20.13
N ALA A 119 26.71 -8.97 -20.44
CA ALA A 119 27.50 -10.19 -20.52
C ALA A 119 28.72 -9.90 -21.41
N ARG A 120 29.91 -9.87 -20.79
CA ARG A 120 31.16 -9.72 -21.52
C ARG A 120 31.28 -10.97 -22.38
N TYR A 121 30.87 -10.87 -23.64
CA TYR A 121 31.19 -11.85 -24.66
C TYR A 121 32.72 -11.94 -24.73
N ARG A 122 33.30 -12.91 -24.01
CA ARG A 122 34.67 -13.36 -24.28
C ARG A 122 34.62 -14.03 -25.64
N ARG A 123 34.90 -13.26 -26.71
CA ARG A 123 35.40 -13.84 -27.95
C ARG A 123 36.69 -14.58 -27.57
N ARG A 124 36.63 -15.91 -27.50
CA ARG A 124 37.85 -16.72 -27.59
C ARG A 124 38.33 -16.58 -29.04
N CYS A 125 39.59 -16.16 -29.16
CA CYS A 125 40.35 -16.17 -30.40
C CYS A 125 40.41 -17.58 -31.00
#